data_AF-A0A7K2M6N5-F1
#
_entry.id   AF-A0A7K2M6N5-F1
#
_cell.length_a   1.000
_cell.length_b   1.000
_cell.length_c   1.000
_cell.angle_alpha   90.00
_cell.angle_beta   90.00
_cell.angle_gamma   90.00
#
_symmetry.space_group_name_H-M   'P 1'
#
loop_
_entity.id
_entity.type
_entity.pdbx_description
1 polymer ?
#
loop_
_entity_poly.entity_id
_entity_poly.type
_entity_poly.pdbx_seq_one_letter_code
_entity_poly.pdbx_strand_id
1 'polypeptide(L)'
;MSETTTRRERVLPVTDLSLVVLVGASGSGKSTFARRHFKPTEVISSDFCRGLVSDDENDQSASRDAFDVLHYIAGKRLAAGRRTVVDATSVQSDARKQLIELARRYDVLPIAVVLDVPEEVCAERNAARTDRADLPRRVINRHVRELRRSLRHLEREGFRKVHVLRGVEEVEHATVVTEKRFNDLTHLTGPFDIIGDVHGCSAELEALLGKLGYVDGVHPEGRTAVFVGDLVDRGPDSPGVLRRVMAMVTSGHALCVPGNHENKYGRHLKGRAVQPTHGLAETIEQMAGESEEFRQEVREFIDGLVSHYVLDGGRLVVCHAGLPEKYHGRTSGRVRSHALYGETTGETDEFGLPVRYPWAEDYRGKAAVVYGHTPVPEATWLNNTICLDTGAVFGGKLTALRWPERELVDVPAERVWYEPVKPLRTEAPGGHDGRPLDLADVHGRRAVETRHAGRVAVREENAAAALEVISRFAVDPRLLPYLPPTMAPTATSGVDGYLEHPREAFAQYREDGVARVVCEEKHMGSRAVVLVCRDADAARRRFGVDGPTGSVYTRTGRPFFDDPQVTEEILDRLRTAATGAGLWTELGTDWLLLDTELMPWSLKAAGLLRGQYAAVGAAAGAAFPGALAALS
;
A
#
# COMPACT_ATOMS: atom_id res chain seq x y z
N MET A 1 56.94 12.44 28.38
CA MET A 1 55.55 12.05 28.70
C MET A 1 54.77 12.11 27.40
N SER A 2 54.19 10.97 27.01
CA SER A 2 53.57 10.70 25.70
C SER A 2 52.23 11.41 25.57
N GLU A 3 52.09 12.27 24.56
CA GLU A 3 50.79 12.80 24.11
C GLU A 3 50.00 11.70 23.40
N THR A 4 49.02 11.13 24.10
CA THR A 4 48.04 10.21 23.54
C THR A 4 47.09 11.01 22.64
N THR A 5 47.39 11.08 21.35
CA THR A 5 46.47 11.61 20.34
C THR A 5 45.29 10.66 20.24
N THR A 6 44.12 11.06 20.75
CA THR A 6 42.86 10.33 20.56
C THR A 6 42.54 10.24 19.08
N ARG A 7 42.88 9.10 18.46
CA ARG A 7 42.59 8.78 17.06
C ARG A 7 41.06 8.79 16.86
N ARG A 8 40.56 9.69 16.01
CA ARG A 8 39.13 9.81 15.71
C ARG A 8 38.68 8.63 14.85
N GLU A 9 37.83 7.77 15.41
CA GLU A 9 37.09 6.74 14.66
C GLU A 9 36.20 7.40 13.59
N ARG A 10 36.16 6.83 12.39
CA ARG A 10 35.42 7.42 11.28
C ARG A 10 34.13 6.66 10.98
N VAL A 11 33.01 7.25 11.36
CA VAL A 11 31.68 6.66 11.14
C VAL A 11 31.16 6.99 9.75
N LEU A 12 30.78 5.97 8.98
CA LEU A 12 30.25 6.07 7.62
C LEU A 12 28.77 5.65 7.60
N PRO A 13 27.83 6.60 7.73
CA PRO A 13 26.41 6.29 7.66
C PRO A 13 25.98 5.90 6.24
N VAL A 14 25.34 4.73 6.12
CA VAL A 14 24.86 4.13 4.86
C VAL A 14 23.42 3.65 5.05
N THR A 15 22.52 4.01 4.13
CA THR A 15 21.11 3.62 4.27
C THR A 15 20.89 2.12 4.08
N ASP A 16 19.87 1.58 4.74
CA ASP A 16 19.45 0.17 4.65
C ASP A 16 18.93 -0.25 3.26
N LEU A 17 18.48 0.72 2.45
CA LEU A 17 18.21 0.58 1.03
C LEU A 17 19.03 1.61 0.22
N SER A 18 20.12 1.13 -0.39
CA SER A 18 21.01 1.92 -1.25
C SER A 18 21.81 1.06 -2.22
N LEU A 19 22.39 1.71 -3.23
CA LEU A 19 23.50 1.17 -3.99
C LEU A 19 24.80 1.81 -3.50
N VAL A 20 25.63 1.04 -2.83
CA VAL A 20 26.96 1.47 -2.38
C VAL A 20 27.98 1.09 -3.45
N VAL A 21 28.78 2.05 -3.89
CA VAL A 21 29.85 1.83 -4.87
C VAL A 21 31.19 2.05 -4.18
N LEU A 22 32.03 1.01 -4.14
CA LEU A 22 33.39 1.14 -3.64
C LEU A 22 34.27 1.72 -4.73
N VAL A 23 34.95 2.82 -4.43
CA VAL A 23 35.76 3.57 -5.40
C VAL A 23 37.20 3.60 -4.94
N GLY A 24 38.12 3.02 -5.71
CA GLY A 24 39.54 2.98 -5.35
C GLY A 24 40.38 2.14 -6.30
N ALA A 25 41.69 2.39 -6.31
CA ALA A 25 42.63 1.65 -7.14
C ALA A 25 42.69 0.15 -6.78
N SER A 26 43.23 -0.69 -7.67
CA SER A 26 43.55 -2.08 -7.29
C SER A 26 44.56 -2.06 -6.14
N GLY A 27 44.40 -2.93 -5.14
CA GLY A 27 45.25 -2.93 -3.94
C GLY A 27 44.87 -1.91 -2.86
N SER A 28 43.88 -1.02 -3.09
CA SER A 28 43.46 -0.03 -2.08
C SER A 28 42.72 -0.65 -0.88
N GLY A 29 42.32 -1.92 -0.95
CA GLY A 29 41.65 -2.64 0.15
C GLY A 29 40.13 -2.71 0.06
N LYS A 30 39.52 -2.36 -1.09
CA LYS A 30 38.04 -2.38 -1.29
C LYS A 30 37.39 -3.68 -0.86
N SER A 31 37.85 -4.82 -1.37
CA SER A 31 37.27 -6.14 -1.05
C SER A 31 37.41 -6.47 0.44
N THR A 32 38.53 -6.11 1.07
CA THR A 32 38.74 -6.28 2.50
C THR A 32 37.79 -5.41 3.31
N PHE A 33 37.64 -4.15 2.92
CA PHE A 33 36.68 -3.21 3.50
C PHE A 33 35.24 -3.72 3.36
N ALA A 34 34.87 -4.21 2.17
CA ALA A 34 33.55 -4.76 1.88
C ALA A 34 33.21 -5.94 2.82
N ARG A 35 34.12 -6.91 2.93
CA ARG A 35 33.96 -8.11 3.78
C ARG A 35 33.89 -7.77 5.27
N ARG A 36 34.58 -6.72 5.71
CA ARG A 36 34.58 -6.29 7.11
C ARG A 36 33.26 -5.61 7.52
N HIS A 37 32.65 -4.86 6.61
CA HIS A 37 31.56 -3.94 6.94
C HIS A 37 30.18 -4.32 6.40
N PHE A 38 30.11 -5.25 5.44
CA PHE A 38 28.86 -5.66 4.81
C PHE A 38 28.72 -7.18 4.83
N LYS A 39 27.48 -7.66 4.77
CA LYS A 39 27.20 -9.10 4.68
C LYS A 39 27.75 -9.63 3.35
N PRO A 40 28.24 -10.89 3.29
CA PRO A 40 28.71 -11.49 2.04
C PRO A 40 27.67 -11.42 0.91
N THR A 41 26.38 -11.56 1.26
CA THR A 41 25.28 -11.47 0.30
C THR A 41 24.98 -10.05 -0.19
N GLU A 42 25.46 -9.00 0.49
CA GLU A 42 25.31 -7.60 0.06
C GLU A 42 26.33 -7.20 -1.00
N VAL A 43 27.47 -7.90 -1.07
CA VAL A 43 28.62 -7.51 -1.91
C VAL A 43 28.60 -8.27 -3.23
N ILE A 44 28.53 -7.53 -4.34
CA ILE A 44 28.66 -8.06 -5.70
C ILE A 44 29.99 -7.57 -6.27
N SER A 45 30.90 -8.50 -6.52
CA SER A 45 32.24 -8.21 -7.06
C SER A 45 32.27 -8.40 -8.58
N SER A 46 32.88 -7.44 -9.30
CA SER A 46 33.13 -7.60 -10.74
C SER A 46 34.06 -8.77 -11.06
N ASP A 47 34.97 -9.10 -10.13
CA ASP A 47 35.95 -10.16 -10.30
C ASP A 47 35.28 -11.53 -10.13
N PHE A 48 34.41 -11.67 -9.12
CA PHE A 48 33.57 -12.85 -8.95
C PHE A 48 32.64 -13.08 -10.15
N CYS A 49 31.96 -12.03 -10.62
CA CYS A 49 31.10 -12.13 -11.80
C CYS A 49 31.86 -12.53 -13.06
N ARG A 50 33.15 -12.18 -13.16
CA ARG A 50 34.03 -12.58 -14.26
C ARG A 50 34.39 -14.07 -14.16
N GLY A 51 34.78 -14.54 -12.99
CA GLY A 51 34.98 -15.97 -12.75
C GLY A 51 33.75 -16.81 -13.12
N LEU A 52 32.52 -16.31 -12.87
CA LEU A 52 31.29 -17.00 -13.28
C LEU A 52 31.10 -17.16 -14.79
N VAL A 53 31.68 -16.27 -15.61
CA VAL A 53 31.47 -16.28 -17.08
C VAL A 53 32.69 -16.78 -17.85
N SER A 54 33.89 -16.81 -17.25
CA SER A 54 35.14 -17.20 -17.91
C SER A 54 35.99 -18.23 -17.15
N ASP A 55 35.55 -18.72 -15.99
CA ASP A 55 36.32 -19.57 -15.07
C ASP A 55 37.63 -18.93 -14.55
N ASP A 56 37.85 -17.63 -14.80
CA ASP A 56 39.04 -16.87 -14.36
C ASP A 56 38.64 -15.43 -13.96
N GLU A 57 38.82 -15.08 -12.68
CA GLU A 57 38.55 -13.75 -12.13
C GLU A 57 39.47 -12.63 -12.67
N ASN A 58 40.50 -12.97 -13.45
CA ASN A 58 41.43 -12.01 -14.05
C ASN A 58 41.29 -11.86 -15.57
N ASP A 59 40.45 -12.68 -16.24
CA ASP A 59 40.25 -12.62 -17.69
C ASP A 59 39.56 -11.30 -18.12
N GLN A 60 40.36 -10.35 -18.58
CA GLN A 60 39.87 -9.03 -18.99
C GLN A 60 38.99 -9.07 -20.25
N SER A 61 39.05 -10.14 -21.06
CA SER A 61 38.21 -10.29 -22.26
C SER A 61 36.72 -10.45 -21.91
N ALA A 62 36.43 -11.09 -20.77
CA ALA A 62 35.09 -11.30 -20.23
C ALA A 62 34.51 -10.09 -19.47
N SER A 63 35.14 -8.91 -19.52
CA SER A 63 34.71 -7.75 -18.73
C SER A 63 33.27 -7.33 -19.01
N ARG A 64 32.86 -7.35 -20.27
CA ARG A 64 31.52 -6.93 -20.66
C ARG A 64 30.46 -7.84 -20.02
N ASP A 65 30.61 -9.15 -20.21
CA ASP A 65 29.66 -10.14 -19.68
C ASP A 65 29.65 -10.17 -18.14
N ALA A 66 30.81 -9.99 -17.51
CA ALA A 66 30.92 -9.85 -16.06
C ALA A 66 30.11 -8.66 -15.51
N PHE A 67 30.20 -7.50 -16.16
CA PHE A 67 29.43 -6.32 -15.76
C PHE A 67 27.93 -6.48 -16.06
N ASP A 68 27.54 -7.19 -17.12
CA ASP A 68 26.13 -7.49 -17.40
C ASP A 68 25.51 -8.35 -16.28
N VAL A 69 26.21 -9.39 -15.83
CA VAL A 69 25.81 -10.22 -14.67
C VAL A 69 25.74 -9.38 -13.40
N LEU A 70 26.75 -8.54 -13.14
CA LEU A 70 26.80 -7.66 -11.96
C LEU A 70 25.59 -6.73 -11.91
N HIS A 71 25.28 -6.03 -13.02
CA HIS A 71 24.15 -5.11 -13.10
C HIS A 71 22.81 -5.85 -12.94
N TYR A 72 22.68 -7.06 -13.50
CA TYR A 72 21.49 -7.88 -13.36
C TYR A 72 21.25 -8.26 -11.88
N ILE A 73 22.26 -8.82 -11.21
CA ILE A 73 22.15 -9.23 -9.80
C ILE A 73 21.87 -8.00 -8.92
N ALA A 74 22.62 -6.92 -9.10
CA ALA A 74 22.41 -5.69 -8.35
C ALA A 74 21.00 -5.14 -8.55
N GLY A 75 20.49 -5.15 -9.79
CA GLY A 75 19.13 -4.73 -10.10
C GLY A 75 18.06 -5.58 -9.39
N LYS A 76 18.19 -6.90 -9.38
CA LYS A 76 17.26 -7.80 -8.66
C LYS A 76 17.26 -7.54 -7.15
N ARG A 77 18.42 -7.30 -6.56
CA ARG A 77 18.54 -6.98 -5.14
C ARG A 77 17.89 -5.63 -4.78
N LEU A 78 18.17 -4.59 -5.57
CA LEU A 78 17.56 -3.27 -5.38
C LEU A 78 16.05 -3.28 -5.61
N ALA A 79 15.55 -4.08 -6.57
CA ALA A 79 14.13 -4.28 -6.77
C ALA A 79 13.45 -4.86 -5.53
N ALA A 80 14.10 -5.82 -4.87
CA ALA A 80 13.65 -6.46 -3.63
C ALA A 80 13.91 -5.64 -2.34
N GLY A 81 14.27 -4.35 -2.46
CA GLY A 81 14.51 -3.49 -1.31
C GLY A 81 15.73 -3.86 -0.49
N ARG A 82 16.78 -4.43 -1.12
CA ARG A 82 18.01 -4.85 -0.42
C ARG A 82 19.17 -3.90 -0.72
N ARG A 83 19.89 -3.46 0.32
CA ARG A 83 21.21 -2.83 0.18
C ARG A 83 22.14 -3.69 -0.67
N THR A 84 22.81 -3.04 -1.61
CA THR A 84 23.72 -3.69 -2.55
C THR A 84 25.01 -2.90 -2.63
N VAL A 85 26.13 -3.59 -2.47
CA VAL A 85 27.48 -3.04 -2.48
C VAL A 85 28.19 -3.57 -3.71
N VAL A 86 28.68 -2.69 -4.56
CA VAL A 86 29.45 -3.04 -5.75
C VAL A 86 30.94 -2.89 -5.43
N ASP A 87 31.65 -4.02 -5.43
CA ASP A 87 33.10 -4.07 -5.32
C ASP A 87 33.71 -4.19 -6.73
N ALA A 88 34.08 -3.03 -7.28
CA ALA A 88 34.74 -2.94 -8.58
C ALA A 88 35.78 -1.82 -8.56
N THR A 89 36.68 -1.81 -9.55
CA THR A 89 37.67 -0.73 -9.70
C THR A 89 37.00 0.49 -10.37
N SER A 90 36.02 1.10 -9.69
CA SER A 90 35.13 2.15 -10.20
C SER A 90 35.78 3.54 -10.32
N VAL A 91 37.03 3.62 -10.77
CA VAL A 91 37.80 4.88 -10.89
C VAL A 91 37.47 5.70 -12.14
N GLN A 92 36.87 5.08 -13.17
CA GLN A 92 36.42 5.74 -14.39
C GLN A 92 34.96 6.23 -14.31
N SER A 93 34.68 7.38 -14.91
CA SER A 93 33.34 8.00 -14.88
C SER A 93 32.27 7.15 -15.57
N ASP A 94 32.60 6.51 -16.70
CA ASP A 94 31.63 5.74 -17.48
C ASP A 94 31.14 4.50 -16.73
N ALA A 95 32.05 3.82 -16.02
CA ALA A 95 31.70 2.69 -15.16
C ALA A 95 30.79 3.12 -14.00
N ARG A 96 31.02 4.31 -13.40
CA ARG A 96 30.16 4.84 -12.34
C ARG A 96 28.81 5.31 -12.87
N LYS A 97 28.75 5.84 -14.09
CA LYS A 97 27.51 6.31 -14.73
C LYS A 97 26.47 5.20 -14.80
N GLN A 98 26.86 3.99 -15.24
CA GLN A 98 25.95 2.84 -15.32
C GLN A 98 25.39 2.45 -13.95
N LEU A 99 26.22 2.49 -12.89
CA LEU A 99 25.78 2.22 -11.51
C LEU A 99 24.84 3.30 -10.97
N ILE A 100 25.12 4.58 -11.27
CA ILE A 100 24.23 5.69 -10.91
C ILE A 100 22.88 5.57 -11.63
N GLU A 101 22.89 5.21 -12.92
CA GLU A 101 21.68 4.95 -13.70
C GLU A 101 20.89 3.76 -13.14
N LEU A 102 21.57 2.70 -12.69
CA LEU A 102 20.94 1.57 -12.03
C LEU A 102 20.26 2.00 -10.71
N ALA A 103 20.95 2.77 -9.87
CA ALA A 103 20.38 3.32 -8.64
C ALA A 103 19.13 4.18 -8.93
N ARG A 104 19.21 5.04 -9.96
CA ARG A 104 18.08 5.87 -10.40
C ARG A 104 16.90 5.04 -10.91
N ARG A 105 17.16 4.00 -11.71
CA ARG A 105 16.12 3.09 -12.23
C ARG A 105 15.28 2.50 -11.12
N TYR A 106 15.92 2.15 -10.00
CA TYR A 106 15.30 1.59 -8.81
C TYR A 106 15.03 2.62 -7.70
N ASP A 107 15.08 3.92 -7.96
CA ASP A 107 14.77 4.96 -6.98
C ASP A 107 15.50 4.87 -5.62
N VAL A 108 16.73 4.33 -5.62
CA VAL A 108 17.57 4.22 -4.42
C VAL A 108 18.69 5.25 -4.43
N LEU A 109 19.27 5.53 -3.26
CA LEU A 109 20.41 6.44 -3.15
C LEU A 109 21.70 5.77 -3.62
N PRO A 110 22.43 6.34 -4.60
CA PRO A 110 23.80 5.97 -4.87
C PRO A 110 24.74 6.61 -3.84
N ILE A 111 25.52 5.77 -3.15
CA ILE A 111 26.51 6.16 -2.13
C ILE A 111 27.90 5.73 -2.59
N ALA A 112 28.86 6.65 -2.62
CA ALA A 112 30.26 6.32 -2.92
C ALA A 112 31.06 6.17 -1.62
N VAL A 113 31.79 5.08 -1.47
CA VAL A 113 32.83 4.93 -0.44
C VAL A 113 34.18 4.87 -1.14
N VAL A 114 34.94 5.94 -1.01
CA VAL A 114 36.21 6.15 -1.70
C VAL A 114 37.36 5.76 -0.78
N LEU A 115 38.26 4.89 -1.26
CA LEU A 115 39.50 4.50 -0.60
C LEU A 115 40.69 5.13 -1.37
N ASP A 116 41.10 6.33 -0.97
CA ASP A 116 42.26 7.07 -1.49
C ASP A 116 43.52 6.67 -0.70
N VAL A 117 44.05 5.50 -1.03
CA VAL A 117 45.27 4.93 -0.43
C VAL A 117 46.49 5.29 -1.30
N PRO A 118 47.67 5.57 -0.68
CA PRO A 118 48.89 5.86 -1.42
C PRO A 118 49.26 4.79 -2.46
N GLU A 119 49.86 5.23 -3.57
CA GLU A 119 50.27 4.37 -4.68
C GLU A 119 51.20 3.24 -4.23
N GLU A 120 52.20 3.57 -3.40
CA GLU A 120 53.21 2.63 -2.91
C GLU A 120 52.57 1.45 -2.17
N VAL A 121 51.66 1.75 -1.24
CA VAL A 121 50.90 0.74 -0.50
C VAL A 121 50.03 -0.11 -1.43
N CYS A 122 49.40 0.50 -2.43
CA CYS A 122 48.59 -0.24 -3.40
C CYS A 122 49.47 -1.18 -4.26
N ALA A 123 50.67 -0.75 -4.64
CA ALA A 123 51.63 -1.55 -5.40
C ALA A 123 52.14 -2.74 -4.59
N GLU A 124 52.57 -2.50 -3.35
CA GLU A 124 53.02 -3.56 -2.42
C GLU A 124 51.93 -4.60 -2.19
N ARG A 125 50.68 -4.16 -1.96
CA ARG A 125 49.54 -5.07 -1.74
C ARG A 125 49.16 -5.89 -2.97
N ASN A 126 49.35 -5.38 -4.20
CA ASN A 126 49.11 -6.20 -5.40
C ASN A 126 50.27 -7.17 -5.65
N ALA A 127 51.52 -6.77 -5.41
CA ALA A 127 52.69 -7.63 -5.57
C ALA A 127 52.62 -8.87 -4.65
N ALA A 128 52.00 -8.74 -3.47
CA ALA A 128 51.80 -9.84 -2.53
C ALA A 128 50.62 -10.77 -2.88
N ARG A 129 49.81 -10.47 -3.91
CA ARG A 129 48.63 -11.27 -4.30
C ARG A 129 48.98 -12.24 -5.41
N THR A 130 48.86 -13.53 -5.18
CA THR A 130 49.20 -14.59 -6.16
C THR A 130 48.43 -14.49 -7.48
N ASP A 131 47.20 -13.98 -7.45
CA ASP A 131 46.32 -13.78 -8.61
C ASP A 131 46.58 -12.44 -9.35
N ARG A 132 47.34 -11.52 -8.76
CA ARG A 132 47.57 -10.15 -9.28
C ARG A 132 49.02 -9.65 -9.19
N ALA A 133 49.97 -10.54 -8.90
CA ALA A 133 51.38 -10.22 -8.71
C ALA A 133 52.00 -9.57 -9.95
N ASP A 134 51.52 -9.95 -11.14
CA ASP A 134 52.00 -9.46 -12.43
C ASP A 134 51.35 -8.13 -12.89
N LEU A 135 50.47 -7.52 -12.08
CA LEU A 135 49.80 -6.28 -12.45
C LEU A 135 50.81 -5.12 -12.55
N PRO A 136 51.02 -4.50 -13.73
CA PRO A 136 52.06 -3.49 -13.88
C PRO A 136 51.81 -2.25 -13.03
N ARG A 137 52.83 -1.75 -12.33
CA ARG A 137 52.73 -0.53 -11.48
C ARG A 137 52.13 0.66 -12.22
N ARG A 138 52.41 0.83 -13.53
CA ARG A 138 51.78 1.85 -14.39
C ARG A 138 50.24 1.85 -14.37
N VAL A 139 49.61 0.70 -14.20
CA VAL A 139 48.14 0.56 -14.12
C VAL A 139 47.62 1.10 -12.79
N ILE A 140 48.31 0.80 -11.69
CA ILE A 140 47.99 1.32 -10.35
C ILE A 140 48.11 2.85 -10.35
N ASN A 141 49.18 3.38 -10.94
CA ASN A 141 49.42 4.82 -11.05
C ASN A 141 48.32 5.51 -11.85
N ARG A 142 47.86 4.88 -12.94
CA ARG A 142 46.71 5.37 -13.72
C ARG A 142 45.45 5.41 -12.85
N HIS A 143 45.12 4.33 -12.14
CA HIS A 143 43.94 4.29 -11.29
C HIS A 143 43.96 5.35 -10.18
N VAL A 144 45.10 5.56 -9.51
CA VAL A 144 45.23 6.60 -8.47
C VAL A 144 45.07 8.01 -9.06
N ARG A 145 45.62 8.27 -10.25
CA ARG A 145 45.43 9.56 -10.94
C ARG A 145 43.97 9.78 -11.35
N GLU A 146 43.31 8.77 -11.90
CA GLU A 146 41.88 8.83 -12.29
C GLU A 146 40.97 9.05 -11.07
N LEU A 147 41.25 8.34 -9.96
CA LEU A 147 40.57 8.53 -8.68
C LEU A 147 40.66 9.98 -8.21
N ARG A 148 41.89 10.51 -8.07
CA ARG A 148 42.11 11.86 -7.53
C ARG A 148 41.54 12.97 -8.41
N ARG A 149 41.50 12.76 -9.73
CA ARG A 149 40.83 13.67 -10.68
C ARG A 149 39.31 13.67 -10.50
N SER A 150 38.70 12.51 -10.29
CA SER A 150 37.24 12.37 -10.20
C SER A 150 36.65 12.70 -8.84
N LEU A 151 37.45 12.66 -7.75
CA LEU A 151 37.00 12.92 -6.37
C LEU A 151 36.11 14.18 -6.22
N ARG A 152 36.48 15.29 -6.88
CA ARG A 152 35.74 16.57 -6.78
C ARG A 152 34.44 16.61 -7.57
N HIS A 153 34.17 15.57 -8.37
CA HIS A 153 33.06 15.52 -9.31
C HIS A 153 32.04 14.43 -8.99
N LEU A 154 32.31 13.54 -8.02
CA LEU A 154 31.42 12.42 -7.67
C LEU A 154 29.99 12.87 -7.33
N GLU A 155 29.82 13.97 -6.59
CA GLU A 155 28.49 14.51 -6.29
C GLU A 155 27.78 15.02 -7.56
N ARG A 156 28.53 15.67 -8.47
CA ARG A 156 28.01 16.15 -9.75
C ARG A 156 27.66 15.02 -10.71
N GLU A 157 28.35 13.87 -10.61
CA GLU A 157 28.01 12.66 -11.36
C GLU A 157 26.65 12.08 -10.93
N GLY A 158 26.26 12.29 -9.66
CA GLY A 158 24.96 11.91 -9.13
C GLY A 158 24.99 11.09 -7.85
N PHE A 159 26.17 10.86 -7.25
CA PHE A 159 26.25 10.30 -5.91
C PHE A 159 25.62 11.26 -4.90
N ARG A 160 24.73 10.75 -4.05
CA ARG A 160 24.04 11.54 -3.03
C ARG A 160 24.81 11.66 -1.73
N LYS A 161 25.73 10.73 -1.51
CA LYS A 161 26.63 10.70 -0.36
C LYS A 161 27.99 10.18 -0.80
N VAL A 162 29.05 10.88 -0.41
CA VAL A 162 30.43 10.53 -0.78
C VAL A 162 31.28 10.49 0.50
N HIS A 163 31.73 9.30 0.85
CA HIS A 163 32.61 9.05 1.99
C HIS A 163 34.04 8.88 1.50
N VAL A 164 34.97 9.78 1.86
CA VAL A 164 36.35 9.75 1.32
C VAL A 164 37.38 9.37 2.38
N LEU A 165 37.78 8.10 2.43
CA LEU A 165 38.83 7.55 3.30
C LEU A 165 40.22 7.81 2.70
N ARG A 166 41.05 8.58 3.39
CA ARG A 166 42.40 8.98 2.98
C ARG A 166 43.44 8.22 3.78
N GLY A 167 44.28 7.46 3.10
CA GLY A 167 45.32 6.65 3.73
C GLY A 167 44.81 5.35 4.33
N VAL A 168 45.73 4.56 4.88
CA VAL A 168 45.43 3.23 5.43
C VAL A 168 44.73 3.33 6.78
N GLU A 169 45.19 4.25 7.65
CA GLU A 169 44.63 4.40 9.00
C GLU A 169 43.14 4.75 8.98
N GLU A 170 42.71 5.68 8.12
CA GLU A 170 41.28 6.02 8.02
C GLU A 170 40.42 4.87 7.47
N VAL A 171 40.99 3.99 6.65
CA VAL A 171 40.31 2.79 6.16
C VAL A 171 40.19 1.74 7.26
N GLU A 172 41.22 1.58 8.08
CA GLU A 172 41.25 0.62 9.19
C GLU A 172 40.36 1.02 10.37
N HIS A 173 40.24 2.32 10.63
CA HIS A 173 39.44 2.89 11.71
C HIS A 173 38.06 3.41 11.24
N ALA A 174 37.65 3.08 10.01
CA ALA A 174 36.31 3.36 9.53
C ALA A 174 35.32 2.30 10.04
N THR A 175 34.12 2.75 10.40
CA THR A 175 33.00 1.89 10.81
C THR A 175 31.77 2.28 9.98
N VAL A 176 31.19 1.33 9.26
CA VAL A 176 29.91 1.55 8.55
C VAL A 176 28.76 1.35 9.52
N VAL A 177 27.88 2.34 9.62
CA VAL A 177 26.66 2.26 10.43
C VAL A 177 25.44 2.33 9.52
N THR A 178 24.41 1.54 9.84
CA THR A 178 23.17 1.55 9.07
C THR A 178 22.33 2.74 9.52
N GLU A 179 22.08 3.66 8.59
CA GLU A 179 21.22 4.82 8.77
C GLU A 179 19.82 4.46 8.27
N LYS A 180 18.77 4.70 9.06
CA LYS A 180 17.41 4.52 8.56
C LYS A 180 17.06 5.65 7.59
N ARG A 181 16.27 5.34 6.57
CA ARG A 181 15.71 6.36 5.68
C ARG A 181 14.70 7.20 6.47
N PHE A 182 14.60 8.49 6.19
CA PHE A 182 13.67 9.40 6.88
C PHE A 182 12.20 9.00 6.73
N ASN A 183 11.84 8.32 5.63
CA ASN A 183 10.50 7.79 5.39
C ASN A 183 10.26 6.41 6.04
N ASP A 184 11.27 5.77 6.62
CA ASP A 184 11.14 4.48 7.29
C ASP A 184 10.90 4.68 8.79
N LEU A 185 9.62 4.75 9.14
CA LEU A 185 9.13 4.83 10.50
C LEU A 185 8.42 3.52 10.91
N THR A 186 8.86 2.39 10.36
CA THR A 186 8.24 1.06 10.60
C THR A 186 8.23 0.62 12.07
N HIS A 187 9.05 1.26 12.90
CA HIS A 187 9.11 1.05 14.35
C HIS A 187 7.98 1.75 15.11
N LEU A 188 7.32 2.75 14.52
CA LEU A 188 6.12 3.38 15.06
C LEU A 188 4.91 2.55 14.63
N THR A 189 4.22 1.97 15.61
CA THR A 189 3.11 1.02 15.38
C THR A 189 1.73 1.61 15.67
N GLY A 190 1.68 2.87 16.06
CA GLY A 190 0.45 3.59 16.39
C GLY A 190 0.03 3.41 17.86
N PRO A 191 -1.26 3.63 18.18
CA PRO A 191 -2.35 3.94 17.25
C PRO A 191 -2.20 5.30 16.56
N PHE A 192 -2.70 5.42 15.32
CA PHE A 192 -2.65 6.66 14.53
C PHE A 192 -4.04 7.18 14.23
N ASP A 193 -4.18 8.50 14.14
CA ASP A 193 -5.35 9.16 13.54
C ASP A 193 -4.87 9.96 12.32
N ILE A 194 -5.12 9.42 11.14
CA ILE A 194 -4.60 9.97 9.87
C ILE A 194 -5.63 10.96 9.33
N ILE A 195 -5.25 12.22 9.12
CA ILE A 195 -6.16 13.33 8.79
C ILE A 195 -5.94 13.78 7.35
N GLY A 196 -7.03 13.94 6.60
CA GLY A 196 -7.07 14.43 5.23
C GLY A 196 -6.66 15.89 5.05
N ASP A 197 -6.86 16.42 3.84
CA ASP A 197 -6.49 17.77 3.43
C ASP A 197 -7.25 18.83 4.24
N VAL A 198 -6.52 19.74 4.90
CA VAL A 198 -7.09 20.72 5.85
C VAL A 198 -7.36 22.06 5.17
N HIS A 199 -6.46 22.52 4.29
CA HIS A 199 -6.61 23.75 3.52
C HIS A 199 -7.06 24.97 4.34
N GLY A 200 -6.40 25.26 5.46
CA GLY A 200 -6.71 26.43 6.30
C GLY A 200 -8.04 26.36 7.06
N CYS A 201 -8.74 25.22 7.06
CA CYS A 201 -9.96 24.98 7.85
C CYS A 201 -9.63 24.69 9.33
N SER A 202 -9.12 25.71 10.02
CA SER A 202 -8.67 25.65 11.41
C SER A 202 -9.78 25.23 12.38
N ALA A 203 -11.00 25.74 12.22
CA ALA A 203 -12.14 25.40 13.07
C ALA A 203 -12.54 23.92 12.94
N GLU A 204 -12.62 23.42 11.71
CA GLU A 204 -12.91 22.02 11.41
C GLU A 204 -11.80 21.09 11.93
N LEU A 205 -10.54 21.50 11.85
CA LEU A 205 -9.41 20.76 12.41
C LEU A 205 -9.53 20.61 13.93
N GLU A 206 -9.77 21.70 14.66
CA GLU A 206 -9.94 21.65 16.12
C GLU A 206 -11.16 20.83 16.52
N ALA A 207 -12.28 20.95 15.79
CA ALA A 207 -13.47 20.15 16.02
C ALA A 207 -13.22 18.66 15.79
N LEU A 208 -12.48 18.29 14.74
CA LEU A 208 -12.12 16.91 14.44
C LEU A 208 -11.15 16.35 15.49
N LEU A 209 -10.13 17.10 15.88
CA LEU A 209 -9.20 16.72 16.94
C LEU A 209 -9.94 16.50 18.27
N GLY A 210 -10.86 17.39 18.63
CA GLY A 210 -11.72 17.23 19.81
C GLY A 210 -12.60 15.98 19.73
N LYS A 211 -13.21 15.71 18.57
CA LYS A 211 -14.02 14.49 18.32
C LYS A 211 -13.17 13.21 18.40
N LEU A 212 -11.91 13.28 18.00
CA LEU A 212 -10.93 12.19 18.11
C LEU A 212 -10.37 12.03 19.53
N GLY A 213 -10.63 12.98 20.45
CA GLY A 213 -10.21 12.91 21.85
C GLY A 213 -8.89 13.63 22.17
N TYR A 214 -8.34 14.42 21.25
CA TYR A 214 -7.15 15.25 21.53
C TYR A 214 -7.52 16.45 22.40
N VAL A 215 -6.64 16.77 23.34
CA VAL A 215 -6.71 17.97 24.19
C VAL A 215 -5.41 18.73 24.00
N ASP A 216 -5.49 19.97 23.52
CA ASP A 216 -4.33 20.81 23.20
C ASP A 216 -3.30 20.15 22.28
N GLY A 217 -3.76 19.31 21.35
CA GLY A 217 -2.90 18.59 20.41
C GLY A 217 -2.27 17.30 20.97
N VAL A 218 -2.66 16.87 22.17
CA VAL A 218 -2.19 15.64 22.81
C VAL A 218 -3.35 14.67 23.02
N HIS A 219 -3.18 13.41 22.62
CA HIS A 219 -4.17 12.38 22.91
C HIS A 219 -3.86 11.68 24.23
N PRO A 220 -4.80 11.60 25.20
CA PRO A 220 -4.56 11.02 26.52
C PRO A 220 -4.22 9.52 26.48
N GLU A 221 -4.72 8.80 25.47
CA GLU A 221 -4.39 7.38 25.24
C GLU A 221 -3.11 7.19 24.39
N GLY A 222 -2.34 8.25 24.12
CA GLY A 222 -1.08 8.17 23.39
C GLY A 222 -1.19 7.95 21.89
N ARG A 223 -2.35 8.25 21.27
CA ARG A 223 -2.51 8.24 19.81
C ARG A 223 -1.68 9.35 19.18
N THR A 224 -1.22 9.11 17.95
CA THR A 224 -0.42 10.05 17.17
C THR A 224 -1.18 10.50 15.92
N ALA A 225 -1.33 11.81 15.72
CA ALA A 225 -1.96 12.33 14.51
C ALA A 225 -1.02 12.20 13.30
N VAL A 226 -1.54 11.91 12.11
CA VAL A 226 -0.73 11.86 10.88
C VAL A 226 -1.42 12.67 9.79
N PHE A 227 -0.86 13.82 9.43
CA PHE A 227 -1.42 14.69 8.39
C PHE A 227 -0.94 14.28 7.00
N VAL A 228 -1.88 14.14 6.05
CA VAL A 228 -1.57 13.78 4.65
C VAL A 228 -1.05 14.95 3.80
N GLY A 229 -0.92 16.16 4.37
CA GLY A 229 -0.48 17.36 3.68
C GLY A 229 -1.63 18.29 3.34
N ASP A 230 -1.36 19.29 2.50
CA ASP A 230 -2.31 20.31 2.06
C ASP A 230 -3.00 20.99 3.27
N LEU A 231 -2.16 21.51 4.16
CA LEU A 231 -2.51 22.29 5.34
C LEU A 231 -2.87 23.73 4.99
N VAL A 232 -2.24 24.28 3.95
CA VAL A 232 -2.35 25.69 3.55
C VAL A 232 -3.24 25.86 2.31
N ASP A 233 -3.45 27.12 1.93
CA ASP A 233 -4.22 27.59 0.78
C ASP A 233 -5.73 27.41 0.93
N ARG A 234 -6.46 28.31 0.24
CA ARG A 234 -7.93 28.36 0.11
C ARG A 234 -8.68 28.80 1.36
N GLY A 235 -8.59 28.05 2.46
CA GLY A 235 -9.42 28.29 3.65
C GLY A 235 -9.03 29.54 4.44
N PRO A 236 -9.83 29.86 5.47
CA PRO A 236 -9.78 31.16 6.13
C PRO A 236 -8.58 31.37 7.06
N ASP A 237 -7.91 30.31 7.52
CA ASP A 237 -6.90 30.39 8.58
C ASP A 237 -5.75 29.37 8.38
N SER A 238 -4.94 29.57 7.33
CA SER A 238 -3.70 28.79 7.14
C SER A 238 -2.68 28.98 8.28
N PRO A 239 -2.46 30.19 8.84
CA PRO A 239 -1.54 30.38 9.96
C PRO A 239 -1.93 29.58 11.21
N GLY A 240 -3.22 29.54 11.58
CA GLY A 240 -3.71 28.77 12.73
C GLY A 240 -3.50 27.27 12.56
N VAL A 241 -3.80 26.72 11.38
CA VAL A 241 -3.53 25.32 11.05
C VAL A 241 -2.02 25.02 11.16
N LEU A 242 -1.17 25.87 10.57
CA LEU A 242 0.29 25.70 10.63
C LEU A 242 0.79 25.69 12.07
N ARG A 243 0.36 26.63 12.93
CA ARG A 243 0.73 26.65 14.35
C ARG A 243 0.35 25.37 15.06
N ARG A 244 -0.89 24.90 14.88
CA ARG A 244 -1.39 23.67 15.51
C ARG A 244 -0.55 22.46 15.09
N VAL A 245 -0.41 22.24 13.78
CA VAL A 245 0.29 21.07 13.24
C VAL A 245 1.77 21.11 13.58
N MET A 246 2.44 22.26 13.45
CA MET A 246 3.86 22.42 13.82
C MET A 246 4.09 22.15 15.31
N ALA A 247 3.21 22.63 16.19
CA ALA A 247 3.30 22.37 17.62
C ALA A 247 3.15 20.88 17.95
N MET A 248 2.20 20.19 17.33
CA MET A 248 2.01 18.74 17.50
C MET A 248 3.20 17.94 16.97
N VAL A 249 3.75 18.30 15.81
CA VAL A 249 4.93 17.62 15.23
C VAL A 249 6.16 17.84 16.11
N THR A 250 6.40 19.07 16.56
CA THR A 250 7.56 19.42 17.40
C THR A 250 7.50 18.74 18.77
N SER A 251 6.29 18.56 19.33
CA SER A 251 6.07 17.86 20.60
C SER A 251 6.05 16.32 20.46
N GLY A 252 6.14 15.78 19.24
CA GLY A 252 6.14 14.34 18.98
C GLY A 252 4.75 13.68 19.02
N HIS A 253 3.68 14.46 18.98
CA HIS A 253 2.29 13.98 18.96
C HIS A 253 1.68 13.94 17.55
N ALA A 254 2.41 14.39 16.54
CA ALA A 254 2.00 14.25 15.14
C ALA A 254 3.17 13.95 14.19
N LEU A 255 2.81 13.41 13.03
CA LEU A 255 3.63 13.32 11.83
C LEU A 255 2.93 14.10 10.69
N CYS A 256 3.71 14.64 9.76
CA CYS A 256 3.17 15.33 8.59
C CYS A 256 3.98 14.97 7.34
N VAL A 257 3.28 14.70 6.24
CA VAL A 257 3.86 14.64 4.90
C VAL A 257 3.48 15.92 4.14
N PRO A 258 4.23 16.34 3.10
CA PRO A 258 3.90 17.52 2.34
C PRO A 258 2.86 17.21 1.27
N GLY A 259 1.91 18.11 1.07
CA GLY A 259 1.07 18.17 -0.11
C GLY A 259 1.62 19.10 -1.20
N ASN A 260 0.94 19.17 -2.33
CA ASN A 260 1.39 20.04 -3.42
C ASN A 260 1.29 21.53 -3.06
N HIS A 261 0.39 21.90 -2.16
CA HIS A 261 0.24 23.28 -1.70
C HIS A 261 1.41 23.70 -0.81
N GLU A 262 1.85 22.89 0.17
CA GLU A 262 3.08 23.19 0.94
C GLU A 262 4.30 23.29 0.03
N ASN A 263 4.42 22.41 -0.96
CA ASN A 263 5.55 22.46 -1.89
C ASN A 263 5.51 23.71 -2.81
N LYS A 264 4.32 24.24 -3.12
CA LYS A 264 4.18 25.50 -3.87
C LYS A 264 4.50 26.70 -2.97
N TYR A 265 3.96 26.74 -1.76
CA TYR A 265 4.22 27.79 -0.79
C TYR A 265 5.69 27.83 -0.34
N GLY A 266 6.33 26.67 -0.09
CA GLY A 266 7.76 26.58 0.21
C GLY A 266 8.66 27.10 -0.92
N ARG A 267 8.23 26.99 -2.19
CA ARG A 267 8.93 27.64 -3.33
C ARG A 267 8.77 29.16 -3.30
N HIS A 268 7.60 29.67 -2.93
CA HIS A 268 7.35 31.10 -2.72
C HIS A 268 8.24 31.66 -1.61
N LEU A 269 8.30 31.01 -0.44
CA LEU A 269 9.18 31.40 0.68
C LEU A 269 10.67 31.42 0.32
N LYS A 270 11.09 30.66 -0.70
CA LYS A 270 12.46 30.67 -1.26
C LYS A 270 12.70 31.78 -2.29
N GLY A 271 11.74 32.68 -2.49
CA GLY A 271 11.82 33.77 -3.46
C GLY A 271 11.64 33.34 -4.91
N ARG A 272 11.10 32.14 -5.18
CA ARG A 272 10.82 31.71 -6.56
C ARG A 272 9.51 32.34 -7.04
N ALA A 273 9.49 32.79 -8.29
CA ALA A 273 8.27 33.23 -8.95
C ALA A 273 7.32 32.03 -9.12
N VAL A 274 6.21 32.04 -8.38
CA VAL A 274 5.11 31.06 -8.48
C VAL A 274 3.81 31.81 -8.75
N GLN A 275 2.90 31.19 -9.51
CA GLN A 275 1.60 31.80 -9.78
C GLN A 275 0.68 31.70 -8.54
N PRO A 276 0.07 32.79 -8.08
CA PRO A 276 -0.83 32.81 -6.93
C PRO A 276 -2.22 32.27 -7.31
N THR A 277 -2.28 30.99 -7.65
CA THR A 277 -3.51 30.28 -8.06
C THR A 277 -3.88 29.20 -7.06
N HIS A 278 -5.14 28.75 -7.10
CA HIS A 278 -5.69 27.66 -6.29
C HIS A 278 -5.59 27.88 -4.77
N GLY A 279 -5.78 29.11 -4.30
CA GLY A 279 -5.78 29.40 -2.86
C GLY A 279 -4.45 29.95 -2.30
N LEU A 280 -3.40 30.03 -3.12
CA LEU A 280 -2.08 30.52 -2.66
C LEU A 280 -2.09 32.03 -2.33
N ALA A 281 -2.94 32.82 -2.97
CA ALA A 281 -3.02 34.26 -2.72
C ALA A 281 -3.46 34.53 -1.28
N GLU A 282 -4.44 33.75 -0.82
CA GLU A 282 -5.04 33.77 0.50
C GLU A 282 -3.99 33.45 1.57
N THR A 283 -3.19 32.40 1.38
CA THR A 283 -2.07 32.07 2.31
C THR A 283 -1.04 33.19 2.36
N ILE A 284 -0.66 33.78 1.21
CA ILE A 284 0.33 34.87 1.17
C ILE A 284 -0.19 36.08 1.93
N GLU A 285 -1.45 36.45 1.73
CA GLU A 285 -2.09 37.57 2.42
C GLU A 285 -2.21 37.32 3.93
N GLN A 286 -2.70 36.14 4.34
CA GLN A 286 -2.79 35.73 5.74
C GLN A 286 -1.42 35.78 6.43
N MET A 287 -0.39 35.25 5.77
CA MET A 287 0.97 35.19 6.31
C MET A 287 1.68 36.56 6.29
N ALA A 288 1.22 37.54 5.51
CA ALA A 288 1.76 38.91 5.51
C ALA A 288 1.51 39.65 6.84
N GLY A 289 0.50 39.23 7.61
CA GLY A 289 0.23 39.73 8.97
C GLY A 289 1.10 39.08 10.06
N GLU A 290 1.82 38.01 9.74
CA GLU A 290 2.58 37.20 10.71
C GLU A 290 4.01 37.70 10.95
N SER A 291 4.62 37.33 12.07
CA SER A 291 6.01 37.70 12.38
C SER A 291 7.02 36.97 11.48
N GLU A 292 8.19 37.59 11.27
CA GLU A 292 9.26 36.98 10.47
C GLU A 292 9.79 35.70 11.12
N GLU A 293 9.79 35.62 12.45
CA GLU A 293 10.17 34.41 13.19
C GLU A 293 9.24 33.26 12.83
N PHE A 294 7.92 33.47 12.86
CA PHE A 294 6.97 32.43 12.51
C PHE A 294 7.07 32.01 11.04
N ARG A 295 7.26 32.96 10.12
CA ARG A 295 7.50 32.64 8.69
C ARG A 295 8.76 31.80 8.50
N GLN A 296 9.80 32.05 9.27
CA GLN A 296 11.03 31.27 9.24
C GLN A 296 10.81 29.85 9.79
N GLU A 297 10.07 29.70 10.89
CA GLU A 297 9.68 28.39 11.42
C GLU A 297 8.86 27.58 10.40
N VAL A 298 7.89 28.22 9.73
CA VAL A 298 7.08 27.58 8.68
C VAL A 298 7.95 27.15 7.50
N ARG A 299 8.93 27.96 7.12
CA ARG A 299 9.88 27.62 6.06
C ARG A 299 10.70 26.39 6.42
N GLU A 300 11.21 26.31 7.64
CA GLU A 300 11.98 25.17 8.14
C GLU A 300 11.12 23.91 8.24
N PHE A 301 9.89 24.04 8.73
CA PHE A 301 8.92 22.96 8.80
C PHE A 301 8.66 22.37 7.41
N ILE A 302 8.25 23.19 6.43
CA ILE A 302 7.95 22.74 5.06
C ILE A 302 9.17 22.11 4.39
N ASP A 303 10.37 22.67 4.60
CA ASP A 303 11.60 22.12 4.05
C ASP A 303 12.01 20.77 4.66
N GLY A 304 11.61 20.52 5.92
CA GLY A 304 11.84 19.28 6.64
C GLY A 304 10.86 18.15 6.33
N LEU A 305 9.72 18.44 5.67
CA LEU A 305 8.68 17.43 5.43
C LEU A 305 9.16 16.30 4.51
N VAL A 306 8.93 15.06 4.96
CA VAL A 306 9.31 13.83 4.25
C VAL A 306 8.20 13.40 3.30
N SER A 307 8.55 12.99 2.08
CA SER A 307 7.57 12.72 1.00
C SER A 307 6.46 11.73 1.33
N HIS A 308 6.74 10.74 2.18
CA HIS A 308 5.80 9.74 2.64
C HIS A 308 6.39 9.06 3.88
N TYR A 309 5.57 8.36 4.66
CA TYR A 309 6.03 7.49 5.74
C TYR A 309 5.58 6.05 5.51
N VAL A 310 6.46 5.11 5.84
CA VAL A 310 6.16 3.68 5.98
C VAL A 310 6.11 3.39 7.48
N LEU A 311 4.94 2.99 7.97
CA LEU A 311 4.59 2.84 9.38
C LEU A 311 4.16 1.41 9.70
N ASP A 312 4.00 1.12 10.98
CA ASP A 312 3.37 -0.10 11.49
C ASP A 312 3.98 -1.40 10.93
N GLY A 313 5.30 -1.53 11.03
CA GLY A 313 6.03 -2.69 10.51
C GLY A 313 5.95 -2.84 8.98
N GLY A 314 5.58 -1.78 8.25
CA GLY A 314 5.39 -1.80 6.80
C GLY A 314 3.95 -2.09 6.36
N ARG A 315 2.98 -2.09 7.28
CA ARG A 315 1.56 -2.31 6.97
C ARG A 315 0.81 -1.05 6.59
N LEU A 316 1.37 0.13 6.85
CA LEU A 316 0.74 1.42 6.58
C LEU A 316 1.71 2.32 5.81
N VAL A 317 1.23 2.95 4.75
CA VAL A 317 1.91 4.01 4.01
C VAL A 317 1.04 5.24 3.99
N VAL A 318 1.60 6.38 4.40
CA VAL A 318 0.92 7.68 4.35
C VAL A 318 1.67 8.61 3.40
N CYS A 319 0.94 9.17 2.44
CA CYS A 319 1.45 10.06 1.40
C CYS A 319 0.31 10.94 0.87
N HIS A 320 0.61 12.14 0.36
CA HIS A 320 -0.43 13.06 -0.12
C HIS A 320 -1.16 12.53 -1.37
N ALA A 321 -0.49 12.40 -2.52
CA ALA A 321 -1.13 12.02 -3.79
C ALA A 321 -1.28 10.50 -4.02
N GLY A 322 -1.05 9.69 -2.99
CA GLY A 322 -1.00 8.23 -3.15
C GLY A 322 0.36 7.72 -3.63
N LEU A 323 0.61 6.43 -3.45
CA LEU A 323 1.91 5.83 -3.80
C LEU A 323 1.81 4.35 -4.16
N PRO A 324 2.18 3.93 -5.40
CA PRO A 324 2.20 2.52 -5.76
C PRO A 324 3.27 1.76 -4.99
N GLU A 325 3.06 0.45 -4.80
CA GLU A 325 3.93 -0.41 -3.97
C GLU A 325 5.41 -0.33 -4.36
N LYS A 326 5.68 -0.22 -5.68
CA LYS A 326 7.05 -0.09 -6.20
C LYS A 326 7.82 1.09 -5.61
N TYR A 327 7.17 2.12 -5.07
CA TYR A 327 7.83 3.30 -4.51
C TYR A 327 7.88 3.33 -2.98
N HIS A 328 7.28 2.36 -2.29
CA HIS A 328 7.24 2.33 -0.83
C HIS A 328 8.66 2.31 -0.23
N GLY A 329 8.94 3.29 0.64
CA GLY A 329 10.24 3.47 1.28
C GLY A 329 11.35 3.98 0.34
N ARG A 330 11.09 4.24 -0.94
CA ARG A 330 12.12 4.75 -1.87
C ARG A 330 12.27 6.26 -1.75
N THR A 331 13.46 6.81 -2.05
CA THR A 331 13.81 8.20 -1.66
C THR A 331 14.31 9.05 -2.84
N SER A 332 13.96 8.68 -4.08
CA SER A 332 14.35 9.45 -5.26
C SER A 332 13.51 10.72 -5.41
N GLY A 333 14.02 11.69 -6.17
CA GLY A 333 13.24 12.88 -6.54
C GLY A 333 11.98 12.55 -7.35
N ARG A 334 11.99 11.46 -8.12
CA ARG A 334 10.82 10.96 -8.85
C ARG A 334 9.74 10.47 -7.88
N VAL A 335 10.13 9.72 -6.84
CA VAL A 335 9.20 9.25 -5.80
C VAL A 335 8.59 10.43 -5.04
N ARG A 336 9.41 11.43 -4.66
CA ARG A 336 8.90 12.65 -4.02
C ARG A 336 7.92 13.40 -4.92
N SER A 337 8.23 13.52 -6.21
CA SER A 337 7.32 14.15 -7.17
C SER A 337 6.00 13.40 -7.29
N HIS A 338 6.04 12.08 -7.36
CA HIS A 338 4.83 11.26 -7.44
C HIS A 338 3.99 11.37 -6.16
N ALA A 339 4.62 11.36 -4.97
CA ALA A 339 3.92 11.52 -3.70
C ALA A 339 3.23 12.90 -3.55
N LEU A 340 3.71 13.93 -4.27
CA LEU A 340 3.12 15.28 -4.25
C LEU A 340 2.02 15.48 -5.30
N TYR A 341 2.13 14.87 -6.47
CA TYR A 341 1.30 15.23 -7.63
C TYR A 341 0.58 14.05 -8.30
N GLY A 342 0.93 12.82 -7.92
CA GLY A 342 0.51 11.62 -8.63
C GLY A 342 1.16 11.51 -10.02
N GLU A 343 0.53 10.72 -10.88
CA GLU A 343 0.88 10.56 -12.29
C GLU A 343 -0.32 10.96 -13.16
N THR A 344 -0.07 11.68 -14.25
CA THR A 344 -1.11 12.14 -15.18
C THR A 344 -1.08 11.32 -16.46
N THR A 345 -2.24 11.18 -17.13
CA THR A 345 -2.34 10.51 -18.43
C THR A 345 -1.77 11.36 -19.57
N GLY A 346 -1.56 12.66 -19.31
CA GLY A 346 -1.17 13.66 -20.30
C GLY A 346 -2.37 14.39 -20.92
N GLU A 347 -3.59 13.97 -20.62
CA GLU A 347 -4.83 14.62 -21.05
C GLU A 347 -5.32 15.64 -20.03
N THR A 348 -6.21 16.54 -20.45
CA THR A 348 -6.93 17.49 -19.58
C THR A 348 -8.42 17.23 -19.70
N ASP A 349 -9.13 17.29 -18.58
CA ASP A 349 -10.58 17.15 -18.54
C ASP A 349 -11.31 18.41 -19.04
N GLU A 350 -12.64 18.35 -19.07
CA GLU A 350 -13.51 19.46 -19.50
C GLU A 350 -13.40 20.72 -18.63
N PHE A 351 -12.84 20.59 -17.42
CA PHE A 351 -12.58 21.68 -16.48
C PHE A 351 -11.14 22.23 -16.62
N GLY A 352 -10.36 21.73 -17.58
CA GLY A 352 -8.97 22.13 -17.81
C GLY A 352 -7.98 21.56 -16.78
N LEU A 353 -8.38 20.58 -15.98
CA LEU A 353 -7.54 19.92 -15.00
C LEU A 353 -6.85 18.69 -15.61
N PRO A 354 -5.59 18.38 -15.25
CA PRO A 354 -4.93 17.17 -15.73
C PRO A 354 -5.66 15.90 -15.31
N VAL A 355 -5.92 15.00 -16.26
CA VAL A 355 -6.47 13.67 -15.98
C VAL A 355 -5.37 12.84 -15.32
N ARG A 356 -5.69 12.27 -14.14
CA ARG A 356 -4.76 11.47 -13.34
C ARG A 356 -4.91 9.99 -13.63
N TYR A 357 -3.79 9.26 -13.61
CA TYR A 357 -3.81 7.81 -13.70
C TYR A 357 -4.44 7.22 -12.42
N PRO A 358 -5.46 6.34 -12.51
CA PRO A 358 -6.16 5.79 -11.35
C PRO A 358 -5.36 4.66 -10.70
N TRP A 359 -4.15 4.96 -10.22
CA TRP A 359 -3.20 3.96 -9.69
C TRP A 359 -3.78 3.10 -8.56
N ALA A 360 -4.73 3.63 -7.79
CA ALA A 360 -5.42 2.94 -6.70
C ALA A 360 -6.23 1.74 -7.20
N GLU A 361 -6.77 1.79 -8.42
CA GLU A 361 -7.50 0.68 -9.06
C GLU A 361 -6.59 -0.52 -9.35
N ASP A 362 -5.34 -0.25 -9.73
CA ASP A 362 -4.31 -1.25 -10.03
C ASP A 362 -3.53 -1.70 -8.78
N TYR A 363 -3.75 -1.05 -7.65
CA TYR A 363 -2.96 -1.31 -6.45
C TYR A 363 -3.29 -2.69 -5.86
N ARG A 364 -2.27 -3.55 -5.75
CA ARG A 364 -2.34 -4.88 -5.14
C ARG A 364 -1.27 -5.09 -4.05
N GLY A 365 -0.73 -3.98 -3.54
CA GLY A 365 0.34 -4.02 -2.54
C GLY A 365 -0.16 -4.37 -1.14
N LYS A 366 0.76 -4.86 -0.31
CA LYS A 366 0.43 -5.37 1.04
C LYS A 366 0.06 -4.28 2.04
N ALA A 367 0.71 -3.12 1.95
CA ALA A 367 0.47 -2.02 2.88
C ALA A 367 -0.84 -1.31 2.55
N ALA A 368 -1.56 -0.86 3.58
CA ALA A 368 -2.64 0.10 3.42
C ALA A 368 -2.05 1.44 3.00
N VAL A 369 -2.54 2.06 1.94
CA VAL A 369 -2.10 3.38 1.50
C VAL A 369 -3.17 4.41 1.81
N VAL A 370 -2.87 5.34 2.71
CA VAL A 370 -3.79 6.39 3.15
C VAL A 370 -3.28 7.73 2.62
N TYR A 371 -4.15 8.46 1.94
CA TYR A 371 -3.75 9.63 1.16
C TYR A 371 -4.87 10.68 1.06
N GLY A 372 -4.60 11.85 0.49
CA GLY A 372 -5.57 12.93 0.26
C GLY A 372 -4.98 13.92 -0.74
N HIS A 373 -5.67 14.20 -1.84
CA HIS A 373 -5.13 15.01 -2.96
C HIS A 373 -6.19 15.38 -4.00
N THR A 374 -7.02 14.41 -4.39
CA THR A 374 -8.17 14.66 -5.27
C THR A 374 -9.43 14.50 -4.44
N PRO A 375 -10.21 15.58 -4.25
CA PRO A 375 -11.37 15.55 -3.38
C PRO A 375 -12.38 14.50 -3.85
N VAL A 376 -12.87 13.69 -2.92
CA VAL A 376 -13.94 12.71 -3.12
C VAL A 376 -15.12 13.03 -2.18
N PRO A 377 -16.38 12.75 -2.55
CA PRO A 377 -17.52 12.99 -1.66
C PRO A 377 -17.43 12.22 -0.34
N GLU A 378 -16.96 10.97 -0.41
CA GLU A 378 -16.89 10.05 0.72
C GLU A 378 -15.59 9.26 0.66
N ALA A 379 -14.95 9.07 1.82
CA ALA A 379 -13.77 8.23 1.94
C ALA A 379 -14.20 6.75 1.91
N THR A 380 -13.78 6.03 0.89
CA THR A 380 -14.06 4.60 0.71
C THR A 380 -12.77 3.82 0.50
N TRP A 381 -12.74 2.56 0.95
CA TRP A 381 -11.61 1.68 0.68
C TRP A 381 -11.70 1.14 -0.75
N LEU A 382 -10.72 1.50 -1.58
CA LEU A 382 -10.50 0.91 -2.89
C LEU A 382 -9.24 0.03 -2.83
N ASN A 383 -9.42 -1.27 -3.03
CA ASN A 383 -8.38 -2.26 -2.74
C ASN A 383 -7.87 -2.08 -1.30
N ASN A 384 -6.56 -1.88 -1.13
CA ASN A 384 -5.97 -1.54 0.17
C ASN A 384 -5.50 -0.07 0.20
N THR A 385 -6.28 0.82 -0.41
CA THR A 385 -6.01 2.27 -0.47
C THR A 385 -7.26 3.06 -0.06
N ILE A 386 -7.08 4.26 0.46
CA ILE A 386 -8.20 5.15 0.83
C ILE A 386 -7.78 6.63 0.73
N CYS A 387 -8.62 7.42 0.06
CA CYS A 387 -8.50 8.88 -0.01
C CYS A 387 -9.31 9.51 1.14
N LEU A 388 -8.68 10.38 1.93
CA LEU A 388 -9.28 11.11 3.04
C LEU A 388 -9.58 12.58 2.71
N ASP A 389 -9.19 13.04 1.53
CA ASP A 389 -9.60 14.35 1.04
C ASP A 389 -11.09 14.31 0.66
N THR A 390 -11.92 14.69 1.62
CA THR A 390 -13.36 14.81 1.46
C THR A 390 -13.83 16.24 1.23
N GLY A 391 -12.93 17.10 0.73
CA GLY A 391 -13.24 18.45 0.29
C GLY A 391 -13.75 19.39 1.39
N ALA A 392 -13.16 19.35 2.60
CA ALA A 392 -13.56 20.19 3.73
C ALA A 392 -13.69 21.68 3.34
N VAL A 393 -12.66 22.23 2.69
CA VAL A 393 -12.65 23.64 2.27
C VAL A 393 -13.73 23.99 1.23
N PHE A 394 -14.21 22.99 0.49
CA PHE A 394 -15.24 23.13 -0.55
C PHE A 394 -16.66 22.91 0.00
N GLY A 395 -16.84 22.87 1.33
CA GLY A 395 -18.13 22.62 1.98
C GLY A 395 -18.46 21.13 2.16
N GLY A 396 -17.50 20.24 1.97
CA GLY A 396 -17.62 18.81 2.28
C GLY A 396 -17.42 18.55 3.77
N LYS A 397 -16.43 17.71 4.10
CA LYS A 397 -16.09 17.36 5.48
C LYS A 397 -14.59 17.17 5.65
N LEU A 398 -14.08 17.37 6.86
CA LEU A 398 -12.71 16.98 7.22
C LEU A 398 -12.76 15.57 7.81
N THR A 399 -12.02 14.64 7.21
CA THR A 399 -12.07 13.21 7.55
C THR A 399 -10.74 12.73 8.13
N ALA A 400 -10.84 11.90 9.17
CA ALA A 400 -9.75 11.12 9.72
C ALA A 400 -10.01 9.62 9.63
N LEU A 401 -8.95 8.84 9.50
CA LEU A 401 -8.94 7.39 9.64
C LEU A 401 -8.19 7.00 10.92
N ARG A 402 -8.87 6.31 11.82
CA ARG A 402 -8.25 5.66 12.98
C ARG A 402 -7.56 4.37 12.55
N TRP A 403 -6.29 4.21 12.88
CA TRP A 403 -5.49 3.02 12.61
C TRP A 403 -4.94 2.42 13.92
N PRO A 404 -5.05 1.09 14.13
CA PRO A 404 -5.39 0.03 13.18
C PRO A 404 -6.90 -0.29 13.07
N GLU A 405 -7.77 0.50 13.72
CA GLU A 405 -9.22 0.24 13.79
C GLU A 405 -9.90 0.27 12.40
N ARG A 406 -9.34 1.04 11.46
CA ARG A 406 -9.89 1.35 10.14
C ARG A 406 -11.28 2.01 10.21
N GLU A 407 -11.48 2.82 11.25
CA GLU A 407 -12.71 3.58 11.48
C GLU A 407 -12.56 5.00 10.94
N LEU A 408 -13.59 5.49 10.24
CA LEU A 408 -13.64 6.86 9.76
C LEU A 408 -14.33 7.76 10.79
N VAL A 409 -13.73 8.91 11.05
CA VAL A 409 -14.29 9.96 11.89
C VAL A 409 -14.23 11.25 11.09
N ASP A 410 -15.35 11.95 10.96
CA ASP A 410 -15.41 13.19 10.19
C ASP A 410 -16.18 14.31 10.91
N VAL A 411 -15.94 15.54 10.47
CA VAL A 411 -16.66 16.75 10.88
C VAL A 411 -17.08 17.51 9.61
N PRO A 412 -18.36 17.88 9.45
CA PRO A 412 -18.81 18.67 8.31
C PRO A 412 -18.18 20.06 8.33
N ALA A 413 -17.89 20.60 7.14
CA ALA A 413 -17.44 21.98 7.01
C ALA A 413 -18.52 22.95 7.51
N GLU A 414 -18.12 24.07 8.14
CA GLU A 414 -19.09 25.07 8.61
C GLU A 414 -19.82 25.74 7.45
N ARG A 415 -19.12 25.90 6.32
CA ARG A 415 -19.60 26.50 5.08
C ARG A 415 -18.69 26.12 3.91
N VAL A 416 -19.06 26.54 2.71
CA VAL A 416 -18.15 26.58 1.57
C VAL A 416 -17.16 27.73 1.78
N TRP A 417 -15.90 27.41 2.06
CA TRP A 417 -14.83 28.41 2.24
C TRP A 417 -14.19 28.82 0.91
N TYR A 418 -14.17 27.89 -0.05
CA TYR A 418 -13.63 28.10 -1.39
C TYR A 418 -14.52 27.37 -2.40
N GLU A 419 -14.80 27.99 -3.55
CA GLU A 419 -15.63 27.37 -4.58
C GLU A 419 -14.84 26.29 -5.34
N PRO A 420 -15.36 25.05 -5.44
CA PRO A 420 -14.67 24.00 -6.17
C PRO A 420 -14.75 24.23 -7.68
N VAL A 421 -13.62 24.07 -8.37
CA VAL A 421 -13.55 24.16 -9.85
C VAL A 421 -14.34 23.02 -10.50
N LYS A 422 -14.29 21.82 -9.89
CA LYS A 422 -15.05 20.64 -10.28
C LYS A 422 -16.04 20.31 -9.16
N PRO A 423 -17.36 20.17 -9.43
CA PRO A 423 -18.32 19.79 -8.41
C PRO A 423 -17.89 18.51 -7.68
N LEU A 424 -17.95 18.49 -6.35
CA LEU A 424 -17.54 17.34 -5.55
C LEU A 424 -18.36 16.09 -5.90
N ARG A 425 -19.68 16.26 -6.12
CA ARG A 425 -20.58 15.19 -6.58
C ARG A 425 -20.86 15.35 -8.07
N THR A 426 -20.47 14.36 -8.87
CA THR A 426 -20.88 14.23 -10.27
C THR A 426 -21.96 13.16 -10.39
N GLU A 427 -23.10 13.47 -11.02
CA GLU A 427 -24.22 12.53 -11.27
C GLU A 427 -23.92 11.49 -12.38
N ALA A 428 -22.67 11.00 -12.45
CA ALA A 428 -22.28 10.03 -13.47
C ALA A 428 -22.86 8.63 -13.11
N PRO A 429 -23.54 7.92 -14.04
CA PRO A 429 -24.07 6.59 -13.76
C PRO A 429 -22.95 5.56 -13.69
N GLY A 430 -22.78 4.89 -12.54
CA GLY A 430 -21.85 3.75 -12.42
C GLY A 430 -21.26 3.48 -11.04
N GLY A 431 -22.09 3.36 -10.00
CA GLY A 431 -21.64 3.08 -8.63
C GLY A 431 -20.96 4.27 -7.96
N HIS A 432 -20.84 4.26 -6.63
CA HIS A 432 -20.37 5.38 -5.82
C HIS A 432 -18.98 5.96 -6.24
N ASP A 433 -18.22 5.25 -7.09
CA ASP A 433 -16.91 5.64 -7.62
C ASP A 433 -16.80 5.63 -9.18
N GLY A 434 -17.89 5.49 -9.93
CA GLY A 434 -17.86 5.60 -11.41
C GLY A 434 -17.05 4.51 -12.15
N ARG A 435 -16.72 3.38 -11.51
CA ARG A 435 -15.93 2.30 -12.13
C ARG A 435 -16.81 1.26 -12.84
N PRO A 436 -16.66 1.04 -14.15
CA PRO A 436 -17.17 -0.17 -14.81
C PRO A 436 -16.33 -1.40 -14.41
N LEU A 437 -16.97 -2.56 -14.22
CA LEU A 437 -16.30 -3.82 -13.91
C LEU A 437 -15.26 -4.18 -14.99
N ASP A 438 -13.99 -4.38 -14.61
CA ASP A 438 -12.92 -4.77 -15.54
C ASP A 438 -12.72 -6.30 -15.56
N LEU A 439 -12.79 -6.88 -16.75
CA LEU A 439 -12.51 -8.31 -16.99
C LEU A 439 -11.09 -8.70 -16.54
N ALA A 440 -10.12 -7.79 -16.64
CA ALA A 440 -8.74 -8.03 -16.26
C ALA A 440 -8.59 -8.31 -14.76
N ASP A 441 -9.52 -7.89 -13.90
CA ASP A 441 -9.47 -8.21 -12.47
C ASP A 441 -9.66 -9.69 -12.21
N VAL A 442 -10.46 -10.38 -13.03
CA VAL A 442 -10.93 -11.74 -12.77
C VAL A 442 -10.41 -12.78 -13.77
N HIS A 443 -9.81 -12.37 -14.89
CA HIS A 443 -9.34 -13.28 -15.93
C HIS A 443 -7.93 -13.85 -15.67
N GLY A 444 -7.73 -15.16 -15.90
CA GLY A 444 -6.44 -15.83 -15.71
C GLY A 444 -6.23 -16.37 -14.28
N ARG A 445 -5.03 -16.86 -13.98
CA ARG A 445 -4.70 -17.33 -12.62
C ARG A 445 -4.73 -16.17 -11.63
N ARG A 446 -5.49 -16.32 -10.54
CA ARG A 446 -5.63 -15.29 -9.49
C ARG A 446 -5.32 -15.86 -8.12
N ALA A 447 -5.14 -14.97 -7.16
CA ALA A 447 -5.09 -15.31 -5.76
C ALA A 447 -5.77 -14.22 -4.96
N VAL A 448 -6.57 -14.62 -3.97
CA VAL A 448 -7.25 -13.74 -3.04
C VAL A 448 -6.59 -13.91 -1.68
N GLU A 449 -6.14 -12.82 -1.06
CA GLU A 449 -5.71 -12.85 0.34
C GLU A 449 -6.92 -12.74 1.26
N THR A 450 -6.99 -13.63 2.24
CA THR A 450 -8.08 -13.74 3.20
C THR A 450 -7.51 -13.72 4.60
N ARG A 451 -8.29 -13.18 5.56
CA ARG A 451 -7.90 -13.14 6.97
C ARG A 451 -7.67 -14.54 7.56
N HIS A 452 -8.46 -15.53 7.16
CA HIS A 452 -8.50 -16.84 7.81
C HIS A 452 -7.67 -17.93 7.11
N ALA A 453 -7.56 -17.88 5.77
CA ALA A 453 -6.84 -18.89 4.99
C ALA A 453 -5.59 -18.34 4.30
N GLY A 454 -5.21 -17.08 4.57
CA GLY A 454 -4.13 -16.42 3.87
C GLY A 454 -4.42 -16.34 2.38
N ARG A 455 -3.43 -16.69 1.55
CA ARG A 455 -3.53 -16.62 0.09
C ARG A 455 -4.24 -17.85 -0.50
N VAL A 456 -5.46 -17.66 -0.97
CA VAL A 456 -6.26 -18.68 -1.68
C VAL A 456 -6.07 -18.52 -3.18
N ALA A 457 -5.58 -19.57 -3.86
CA ALA A 457 -5.39 -19.55 -5.30
C ALA A 457 -6.70 -19.86 -6.03
N VAL A 458 -7.04 -19.06 -7.04
CA VAL A 458 -8.13 -19.29 -7.97
C VAL A 458 -7.55 -19.70 -9.31
N ARG A 459 -7.84 -20.92 -9.74
CA ARG A 459 -7.42 -21.44 -11.04
C ARG A 459 -8.21 -20.75 -12.16
N GLU A 460 -7.56 -20.58 -13.30
CA GLU A 460 -8.14 -19.90 -14.46
C GLU A 460 -9.44 -20.56 -14.93
N GLU A 461 -9.49 -21.90 -14.99
CA GLU A 461 -10.70 -22.64 -15.34
C GLU A 461 -11.90 -22.32 -14.43
N ASN A 462 -11.65 -22.15 -13.12
CA ASN A 462 -12.69 -21.86 -12.14
C ASN A 462 -13.16 -20.41 -12.25
N ALA A 463 -12.23 -19.47 -12.50
CA ALA A 463 -12.55 -18.07 -12.71
C ALA A 463 -13.41 -17.88 -13.97
N ALA A 464 -13.05 -18.55 -15.07
CA ALA A 464 -13.81 -18.50 -16.32
C ALA A 464 -15.24 -19.06 -16.16
N ALA A 465 -15.39 -20.20 -15.50
CA ALA A 465 -16.70 -20.79 -15.24
C ALA A 465 -17.57 -19.90 -14.33
N ALA A 466 -16.98 -19.32 -13.27
CA ALA A 466 -17.70 -18.41 -12.38
C ALA A 466 -18.11 -17.12 -13.10
N LEU A 467 -17.24 -16.59 -13.98
CA LEU A 467 -17.52 -15.38 -14.75
C LEU A 467 -18.72 -15.57 -15.69
N GLU A 468 -18.87 -16.74 -16.32
CA GLU A 468 -20.05 -17.04 -17.15
C GLU A 468 -21.34 -16.90 -16.35
N VAL A 469 -21.37 -17.50 -15.15
CA VAL A 469 -22.57 -17.50 -14.29
C VAL A 469 -22.87 -16.09 -13.77
N ILE A 470 -21.85 -15.40 -13.26
CA ILE A 470 -22.01 -14.07 -12.64
C ILE A 470 -22.36 -13.01 -13.69
N SER A 471 -21.69 -13.00 -14.85
CA SER A 471 -21.90 -11.96 -15.87
C SER A 471 -23.25 -12.03 -16.57
N ARG A 472 -23.87 -13.22 -16.63
CA ARG A 472 -25.12 -13.43 -17.39
C ARG A 472 -26.37 -13.54 -16.55
N PHE A 473 -26.26 -14.10 -15.34
CA PHE A 473 -27.43 -14.56 -14.60
C PHE A 473 -27.49 -14.05 -13.16
N ALA A 474 -26.44 -13.41 -12.65
CA ALA A 474 -26.47 -12.89 -11.29
C ALA A 474 -27.31 -11.62 -11.18
N VAL A 475 -27.70 -11.29 -9.93
CA VAL A 475 -28.15 -9.94 -9.58
C VAL A 475 -27.01 -8.94 -9.80
N ASP A 476 -27.32 -7.64 -9.71
CA ASP A 476 -26.30 -6.58 -9.73
C ASP A 476 -25.16 -6.92 -8.75
N PRO A 477 -23.90 -7.03 -9.20
CA PRO A 477 -22.78 -7.39 -8.34
C PRO A 477 -22.60 -6.49 -7.12
N ARG A 478 -23.07 -5.23 -7.18
CA ARG A 478 -23.07 -4.30 -6.03
C ARG A 478 -24.00 -4.76 -4.91
N LEU A 479 -25.03 -5.53 -5.23
CA LEU A 479 -25.98 -6.14 -4.29
C LEU A 479 -25.63 -7.60 -3.96
N LEU A 480 -24.41 -8.03 -4.28
CA LEU A 480 -23.90 -9.39 -4.03
C LEU A 480 -22.66 -9.37 -3.09
N PRO A 481 -22.77 -8.85 -1.85
CA PRO A 481 -21.62 -8.73 -0.94
C PRO A 481 -21.09 -10.07 -0.41
N TYR A 482 -21.83 -11.17 -0.59
CA TYR A 482 -21.53 -12.48 -0.01
C TYR A 482 -22.04 -13.62 -0.91
N LEU A 483 -21.33 -14.74 -0.92
CA LEU A 483 -21.85 -16.00 -1.43
C LEU A 483 -21.64 -17.09 -0.37
N PRO A 484 -22.67 -17.88 -0.04
CA PRO A 484 -22.57 -18.88 1.02
C PRO A 484 -21.65 -20.04 0.60
N PRO A 485 -20.87 -20.58 1.55
CA PRO A 485 -19.98 -21.70 1.27
C PRO A 485 -20.77 -22.99 1.00
N THR A 486 -20.06 -24.01 0.53
CA THR A 486 -20.58 -25.38 0.59
C THR A 486 -20.45 -25.94 2.01
N MET A 487 -21.28 -26.93 2.35
CA MET A 487 -21.23 -27.64 3.63
C MET A 487 -20.76 -29.07 3.39
N ALA A 488 -19.84 -29.56 4.22
CA ALA A 488 -19.37 -30.94 4.20
C ALA A 488 -20.24 -31.81 5.12
N PRO A 489 -20.54 -33.07 4.76
CA PRO A 489 -21.16 -34.03 5.68
C PRO A 489 -20.15 -34.48 6.74
N THR A 490 -20.64 -35.23 7.74
CA THR A 490 -19.78 -35.95 8.67
C THR A 490 -19.04 -37.09 7.97
N ALA A 491 -18.05 -37.69 8.66
CA ALA A 491 -17.56 -39.00 8.27
C ALA A 491 -18.72 -40.03 8.24
N THR A 492 -18.56 -41.07 7.41
CA THR A 492 -19.52 -42.18 7.32
C THR A 492 -19.71 -42.83 8.69
N SER A 493 -20.96 -43.06 9.09
CA SER A 493 -21.26 -43.59 10.42
C SER A 493 -20.84 -45.05 10.58
N GLY A 494 -20.39 -45.38 11.80
CA GLY A 494 -20.16 -46.77 12.21
C GLY A 494 -21.41 -47.46 12.77
N VAL A 495 -22.55 -46.78 12.84
CA VAL A 495 -23.82 -47.34 13.31
C VAL A 495 -24.50 -48.08 12.16
N ASP A 496 -24.82 -49.36 12.39
CA ASP A 496 -25.46 -50.19 11.37
C ASP A 496 -26.79 -49.56 10.89
N GLY A 497 -26.98 -49.55 9.57
CA GLY A 497 -28.13 -48.92 8.91
C GLY A 497 -28.06 -47.40 8.72
N TYR A 498 -27.01 -46.70 9.16
CA TYR A 498 -26.87 -45.24 9.01
C TYR A 498 -25.66 -44.85 8.15
N LEU A 499 -25.87 -43.94 7.20
CA LEU A 499 -24.78 -43.33 6.43
C LEU A 499 -24.16 -42.15 7.19
N GLU A 500 -24.99 -41.32 7.82
CA GLU A 500 -24.61 -40.17 8.64
C GLU A 500 -25.33 -40.25 9.98
N HIS A 501 -24.65 -39.91 11.07
CA HIS A 501 -25.23 -39.92 12.40
C HIS A 501 -24.59 -38.81 13.27
N PRO A 502 -25.34 -38.16 14.21
CA PRO A 502 -24.83 -37.02 14.98
C PRO A 502 -23.58 -37.32 15.82
N ARG A 503 -23.36 -38.59 16.17
CA ARG A 503 -22.20 -39.05 16.95
C ARG A 503 -20.89 -38.67 16.26
N GLU A 504 -20.80 -38.85 14.95
CA GLU A 504 -19.61 -38.55 14.14
C GLU A 504 -19.36 -37.03 14.06
N ALA A 505 -20.41 -36.21 13.93
CA ALA A 505 -20.28 -34.76 14.01
C ALA A 505 -19.71 -34.31 15.36
N PHE A 506 -20.30 -34.80 16.46
CA PHE A 506 -19.88 -34.40 17.81
C PHE A 506 -18.48 -34.90 18.16
N ALA A 507 -18.08 -36.06 17.64
CA ALA A 507 -16.72 -36.58 17.80
C ALA A 507 -15.71 -35.66 17.08
N GLN A 508 -15.98 -35.30 15.83
CA GLN A 508 -15.10 -34.41 15.06
C GLN A 508 -14.91 -33.06 15.74
N TYR A 509 -16.00 -32.39 16.13
CA TYR A 509 -15.91 -31.11 16.85
C TYR A 509 -15.11 -31.23 18.15
N ARG A 510 -15.26 -32.34 18.88
CA ARG A 510 -14.50 -32.58 20.11
C ARG A 510 -13.00 -32.77 19.82
N GLU A 511 -12.65 -33.51 18.78
CA GLU A 511 -11.27 -33.68 18.33
C GLU A 511 -10.63 -32.34 17.92
N ASP A 512 -11.43 -31.46 17.29
CA ASP A 512 -11.04 -30.09 16.92
C ASP A 512 -11.01 -29.11 18.11
N GLY A 513 -11.26 -29.59 19.33
CA GLY A 513 -11.21 -28.79 20.56
C GLY A 513 -12.47 -27.94 20.83
N VAL A 514 -13.57 -28.21 20.13
CA VAL A 514 -14.86 -27.51 20.29
C VAL A 514 -15.75 -28.25 21.30
N ALA A 515 -15.92 -27.66 22.49
CA ALA A 515 -16.65 -28.28 23.60
C ALA A 515 -18.18 -28.08 23.56
N ARG A 516 -18.67 -27.08 22.82
CA ARG A 516 -20.10 -26.75 22.72
C ARG A 516 -20.45 -26.52 21.26
N VAL A 517 -21.54 -27.15 20.82
CA VAL A 517 -22.08 -27.02 19.46
C VAL A 517 -23.54 -26.58 19.54
N VAL A 518 -23.98 -25.84 18.53
CA VAL A 518 -25.39 -25.48 18.35
C VAL A 518 -25.93 -26.38 17.24
N CYS A 519 -26.99 -27.11 17.53
CA CYS A 519 -27.67 -27.95 16.55
C CYS A 519 -28.86 -27.18 15.99
N GLU A 520 -28.77 -26.80 14.72
CA GLU A 520 -29.84 -26.11 14.01
C GLU A 520 -30.56 -27.10 13.10
N GLU A 521 -31.87 -26.94 12.95
CA GLU A 521 -32.62 -27.74 12.00
C GLU A 521 -32.14 -27.44 10.58
N LYS A 522 -31.75 -28.48 9.84
CA LYS A 522 -31.43 -28.35 8.42
C LYS A 522 -32.73 -28.26 7.63
N HIS A 523 -33.30 -27.06 7.56
CA HIS A 523 -34.49 -26.77 6.79
C HIS A 523 -34.32 -27.24 5.33
N MET A 524 -35.30 -27.99 4.82
CA MET A 524 -35.29 -28.51 3.46
C MET A 524 -35.90 -27.48 2.51
N GLY A 525 -35.08 -26.49 2.13
CA GLY A 525 -35.47 -25.41 1.22
C GLY A 525 -34.41 -25.14 0.16
N SER A 526 -34.21 -23.86 -0.14
CA SER A 526 -33.07 -23.39 -0.92
C SER A 526 -32.41 -22.21 -0.22
N ARG A 527 -31.10 -22.31 -0.02
CA ARG A 527 -30.28 -21.23 0.54
C ARG A 527 -30.53 -19.92 -0.22
N ALA A 528 -30.92 -18.88 0.51
CA ALA A 528 -31.16 -17.55 0.02
C ALA A 528 -30.41 -16.54 0.89
N VAL A 529 -29.63 -15.68 0.26
CA VAL A 529 -29.06 -14.53 0.95
C VAL A 529 -29.97 -13.34 0.68
N VAL A 530 -30.30 -12.60 1.74
CA VAL A 530 -31.24 -11.48 1.69
C VAL A 530 -30.55 -10.22 2.17
N LEU A 531 -30.30 -9.29 1.26
CA LEU A 531 -29.83 -7.94 1.56
C LEU A 531 -31.05 -7.04 1.70
N VAL A 532 -31.26 -6.44 2.87
CA VAL A 532 -32.39 -5.54 3.15
C VAL A 532 -31.86 -4.17 3.54
N CYS A 533 -32.22 -3.12 2.79
CA CYS A 533 -31.97 -1.74 3.20
C CYS A 533 -33.21 -1.15 3.86
N ARG A 534 -32.99 -0.23 4.80
CA ARG A 534 -34.05 0.50 5.50
C ARG A 534 -34.93 1.30 4.54
N ASP A 535 -34.33 1.84 3.49
CA ASP A 535 -35.00 2.61 2.44
C ASP A 535 -34.13 2.62 1.16
N ALA A 536 -34.67 3.21 0.09
CA ALA A 536 -33.95 3.35 -1.18
C ALA A 536 -32.71 4.26 -1.07
N ASP A 537 -32.72 5.23 -0.15
CA ASP A 537 -31.57 6.11 0.05
C ASP A 537 -30.41 5.38 0.72
N ALA A 538 -30.69 4.49 1.67
CA ALA A 538 -29.69 3.58 2.24
C ALA A 538 -29.09 2.66 1.15
N ALA A 539 -29.91 2.10 0.27
CA ALA A 539 -29.42 1.30 -0.86
C ALA A 539 -28.52 2.10 -1.81
N ARG A 540 -28.92 3.34 -2.12
CA ARG A 540 -28.16 4.27 -2.97
C ARG A 540 -26.82 4.67 -2.33
N ARG A 541 -26.85 5.14 -1.09
CA ARG A 541 -25.64 5.54 -0.35
C ARG A 541 -24.68 4.38 -0.11
N ARG A 542 -25.20 3.20 0.23
CA ARG A 542 -24.36 2.09 0.70
C ARG A 542 -23.89 1.15 -0.40
N PHE A 543 -24.70 0.96 -1.43
CA PHE A 543 -24.45 0.02 -2.53
C PHE A 543 -24.43 0.70 -3.91
N GLY A 544 -24.72 2.00 -4.01
CA GLY A 544 -24.64 2.75 -5.27
C GLY A 544 -25.69 2.36 -6.30
N VAL A 545 -26.84 1.81 -5.87
CA VAL A 545 -27.93 1.39 -6.76
C VAL A 545 -29.11 2.36 -6.70
N ASP A 546 -29.72 2.61 -7.86
CA ASP A 546 -30.96 3.37 -7.98
C ASP A 546 -32.11 2.41 -8.29
N GLY A 547 -33.13 2.37 -7.42
CA GLY A 547 -34.32 1.54 -7.60
C GLY A 547 -34.51 0.49 -6.51
N PRO A 548 -33.73 -0.61 -6.49
CA PRO A 548 -33.97 -1.70 -5.55
C PRO A 548 -33.58 -1.33 -4.12
N THR A 549 -34.37 -1.75 -3.14
CA THR A 549 -34.10 -1.54 -1.71
C THR A 549 -33.27 -2.67 -1.08
N GLY A 550 -32.69 -3.54 -1.90
CA GLY A 550 -32.03 -4.77 -1.47
C GLY A 550 -32.00 -5.84 -2.56
N SER A 551 -31.70 -7.07 -2.17
CA SER A 551 -31.67 -8.23 -3.08
C SER A 551 -32.00 -9.53 -2.36
N VAL A 552 -32.57 -10.50 -3.08
CA VAL A 552 -32.74 -11.88 -2.63
C VAL A 552 -32.10 -12.79 -3.68
N TYR A 553 -31.04 -13.50 -3.33
CA TYR A 553 -30.27 -14.28 -4.30
C TYR A 553 -29.85 -15.65 -3.80
N THR A 554 -29.63 -16.57 -4.74
CA THR A 554 -29.23 -17.95 -4.48
C THR A 554 -27.73 -18.05 -4.15
N ARG A 555 -27.26 -19.24 -3.74
CA ARG A 555 -25.83 -19.54 -3.54
C ARG A 555 -24.92 -19.30 -4.76
N THR A 556 -25.48 -19.09 -5.95
CA THR A 556 -24.73 -18.76 -7.18
C THR A 556 -24.90 -17.30 -7.60
N GLY A 557 -25.48 -16.46 -6.74
CA GLY A 557 -25.71 -15.04 -7.00
C GLY A 557 -26.88 -14.72 -7.94
N ARG A 558 -27.65 -15.73 -8.37
CA ARG A 558 -28.82 -15.53 -9.25
C ARG A 558 -29.98 -14.93 -8.45
N PRO A 559 -30.85 -14.09 -9.06
CA PRO A 559 -32.06 -13.65 -8.40
C PRO A 559 -32.88 -14.86 -7.96
N PHE A 560 -33.39 -14.81 -6.73
CA PHE A 560 -34.17 -15.91 -6.20
C PHE A 560 -35.55 -15.98 -6.85
N PHE A 561 -36.16 -14.83 -7.18
CA PHE A 561 -37.43 -14.76 -7.89
C PHE A 561 -37.21 -14.12 -9.27
N ASP A 562 -37.91 -14.63 -10.27
CA ASP A 562 -37.84 -14.07 -11.63
C ASP A 562 -38.58 -12.73 -11.73
N ASP A 563 -39.58 -12.51 -10.86
CA ASP A 563 -40.33 -11.27 -10.74
C ASP A 563 -39.72 -10.34 -9.66
N PRO A 564 -39.21 -9.15 -10.02
CA PRO A 564 -38.70 -8.17 -9.07
C PRO A 564 -39.74 -7.68 -8.06
N GLN A 565 -41.04 -7.68 -8.39
CA GLN A 565 -42.09 -7.23 -7.48
C GLN A 565 -42.22 -8.18 -6.28
N VAL A 566 -42.11 -9.49 -6.51
CA VAL A 566 -42.11 -10.51 -5.45
C VAL A 566 -40.88 -10.32 -4.55
N THR A 567 -39.73 -9.98 -5.14
CA THR A 567 -38.52 -9.69 -4.36
C THR A 567 -38.75 -8.50 -3.42
N GLU A 568 -39.30 -7.39 -3.92
CA GLU A 568 -39.58 -6.21 -3.09
C GLU A 568 -40.64 -6.49 -2.02
N GLU A 569 -41.68 -7.29 -2.30
CA GLU A 569 -42.68 -7.66 -1.28
C GLU A 569 -42.04 -8.42 -0.11
N ILE A 570 -41.11 -9.34 -0.40
CA ILE A 570 -40.36 -10.06 0.63
C ILE A 570 -39.45 -9.10 1.41
N LEU A 571 -38.75 -8.20 0.72
CA LEU A 571 -37.88 -7.20 1.36
C LEU A 571 -38.68 -6.27 2.27
N ASP A 572 -39.86 -5.82 1.85
CA ASP A 572 -40.71 -4.93 2.65
C ASP A 572 -41.22 -5.61 3.92
N ARG A 573 -41.61 -6.89 3.84
CA ARG A 573 -41.98 -7.67 5.04
C ARG A 573 -40.83 -7.78 6.03
N LEU A 574 -39.62 -8.08 5.55
CA LEU A 574 -38.42 -8.18 6.38
C LEU A 574 -38.03 -6.84 6.98
N ARG A 575 -38.08 -5.77 6.19
CA ARG A 575 -37.82 -4.39 6.62
C ARG A 575 -38.80 -3.95 7.70
N THR A 576 -40.09 -4.24 7.52
CA THR A 576 -41.13 -3.94 8.50
C THR A 576 -40.88 -4.68 9.81
N ALA A 577 -40.54 -5.97 9.74
CA ALA A 577 -40.20 -6.76 10.92
C ALA A 577 -38.96 -6.24 11.65
N ALA A 578 -37.89 -5.92 10.91
CA ALA A 578 -36.66 -5.36 11.48
C ALA A 578 -36.89 -4.00 12.13
N THR A 579 -37.74 -3.17 11.51
CA THR A 579 -38.15 -1.87 12.07
C THR A 579 -38.96 -2.04 13.36
N GLY A 580 -39.96 -2.92 13.35
CA GLY A 580 -40.79 -3.20 14.53
C GLY A 580 -40.01 -3.78 15.69
N ALA A 581 -38.94 -4.54 15.41
CA ALA A 581 -38.03 -5.09 16.41
C ALA A 581 -36.97 -4.08 16.91
N GLY A 582 -36.85 -2.90 16.30
CA GLY A 582 -35.85 -1.89 16.68
C GLY A 582 -34.42 -2.22 16.25
N LEU A 583 -34.22 -3.20 15.35
CA LEU A 583 -32.89 -3.72 14.99
C LEU A 583 -31.95 -2.65 14.40
N TRP A 584 -32.48 -1.69 13.66
CA TRP A 584 -31.68 -0.61 13.07
C TRP A 584 -30.93 0.20 14.12
N THR A 585 -31.62 0.52 15.22
CA THR A 585 -31.07 1.30 16.32
C THR A 585 -30.16 0.45 17.19
N GLU A 586 -30.56 -0.78 17.50
CA GLU A 586 -29.76 -1.72 18.30
C GLU A 586 -28.41 -2.00 17.65
N LEU A 587 -28.39 -2.21 16.33
CA LEU A 587 -27.19 -2.55 15.57
C LEU A 587 -26.48 -1.30 14.98
N GLY A 588 -27.07 -0.11 15.10
CA GLY A 588 -26.51 1.13 14.55
C GLY A 588 -26.31 1.11 13.03
N THR A 589 -27.26 0.53 12.27
CA THR A 589 -27.16 0.32 10.82
C THR A 589 -28.47 0.64 10.10
N ASP A 590 -28.38 0.96 8.80
CA ASP A 590 -29.52 1.15 7.88
C ASP A 590 -29.65 0.03 6.84
N TRP A 591 -28.91 -1.08 7.00
CA TRP A 591 -29.01 -2.27 6.16
C TRP A 591 -28.67 -3.56 6.94
N LEU A 592 -29.19 -4.69 6.46
CA LEU A 592 -28.97 -6.04 7.01
C LEU A 592 -28.65 -7.01 5.87
N LEU A 593 -27.78 -7.98 6.15
CA LEU A 593 -27.51 -9.11 5.26
C LEU A 593 -27.80 -10.41 6.01
N LEU A 594 -28.82 -11.12 5.56
CA LEU A 594 -29.33 -12.32 6.21
C LEU A 594 -28.98 -13.54 5.38
N ASP A 595 -28.42 -14.57 6.03
CA ASP A 595 -28.15 -15.85 5.40
C ASP A 595 -29.23 -16.85 5.82
N THR A 596 -30.11 -17.23 4.88
CA THR A 596 -31.40 -17.85 5.18
C THR A 596 -31.67 -19.09 4.34
N GLU A 597 -32.68 -19.87 4.74
CA GLU A 597 -33.23 -20.96 3.92
C GLU A 597 -34.67 -20.61 3.53
N LEU A 598 -34.95 -20.50 2.23
CA LEU A 598 -36.30 -20.20 1.75
C LEU A 598 -37.06 -21.49 1.42
N MET A 599 -38.25 -21.64 1.99
CA MET A 599 -39.12 -22.81 1.85
C MET A 599 -40.40 -22.45 1.07
N PRO A 600 -41.05 -23.43 0.38
CA PRO A 600 -40.72 -24.85 0.30
C PRO A 600 -39.70 -25.17 -0.80
N TRP A 601 -38.99 -26.30 -0.68
CA TRP A 601 -38.02 -26.77 -1.69
C TRP A 601 -38.61 -26.91 -3.11
N SER A 602 -39.90 -27.24 -3.20
CA SER A 602 -40.62 -27.37 -4.47
C SER A 602 -40.63 -26.09 -5.31
N LEU A 603 -40.47 -24.92 -4.68
CA LEU A 603 -40.43 -23.62 -5.36
C LEU A 603 -39.30 -23.52 -6.40
N LYS A 604 -38.15 -24.15 -6.14
CA LYS A 604 -37.00 -24.18 -7.07
C LYS A 604 -36.72 -25.57 -7.65
N ALA A 605 -37.12 -26.65 -6.97
CA ALA A 605 -36.79 -28.02 -7.36
C ALA A 605 -37.91 -28.75 -8.11
N ALA A 606 -38.98 -28.07 -8.56
CA ALA A 606 -40.12 -28.71 -9.22
C ALA A 606 -39.73 -29.65 -10.39
N GLY A 607 -38.78 -29.23 -11.24
CA GLY A 607 -38.28 -30.06 -12.34
C GLY A 607 -37.58 -31.34 -11.87
N LEU A 608 -36.75 -31.24 -10.83
CA LEU A 608 -36.03 -32.37 -10.24
C LEU A 608 -37.01 -33.33 -9.54
N LEU A 609 -37.97 -32.78 -8.79
CA LEU A 609 -39.01 -33.54 -8.11
C LEU A 609 -39.84 -34.35 -9.10
N ARG A 610 -40.28 -33.73 -10.21
CA ARG A 610 -41.08 -34.43 -11.23
C ARG A 610 -40.25 -35.40 -12.07
N GLY A 611 -39.07 -34.98 -12.52
CA GLY A 611 -38.27 -35.73 -13.49
C GLY A 611 -37.45 -36.87 -12.89
N GLN A 612 -37.08 -36.79 -11.61
CA GLN A 612 -36.24 -37.80 -10.95
C GLN A 612 -36.96 -38.45 -9.78
N TYR A 613 -37.34 -37.69 -8.75
CA TYR A 613 -37.86 -38.27 -7.50
C TYR A 613 -39.20 -38.97 -7.68
N ALA A 614 -40.17 -38.29 -8.32
CA ALA A 614 -41.49 -38.86 -8.58
C ALA A 614 -41.41 -40.05 -9.55
N ALA A 615 -40.52 -39.96 -10.55
CA ALA A 615 -40.30 -41.05 -11.50
C ALA A 615 -39.75 -42.31 -10.81
N VAL A 616 -38.74 -42.17 -9.95
CA VAL A 616 -38.17 -43.29 -9.17
C VAL A 616 -39.20 -43.86 -8.21
N GLY A 617 -39.92 -43.00 -7.48
CA GLY A 617 -40.96 -43.44 -6.55
C GLY A 617 -42.10 -44.20 -7.24
N ALA A 618 -42.55 -43.71 -8.41
CA ALA A 618 -43.59 -44.37 -9.20
C ALA A 618 -43.11 -45.73 -9.75
N ALA A 619 -41.88 -45.80 -10.26
CA ALA A 619 -41.29 -47.05 -10.77
C ALA A 619 -41.15 -48.09 -9.65
N ALA A 620 -40.60 -47.70 -8.50
CA ALA A 620 -40.46 -48.58 -7.34
C ALA A 620 -41.82 -49.06 -6.80
N GLY A 621 -42.79 -48.15 -6.68
CA GLY A 621 -44.14 -48.45 -6.22
C GLY A 621 -44.89 -49.41 -7.16
N ALA A 622 -44.62 -49.37 -8.47
CA ALA A 622 -45.20 -50.30 -9.42
C ALA A 622 -44.48 -51.67 -9.44
N ALA A 623 -43.15 -51.68 -9.33
CA ALA A 623 -42.35 -52.90 -9.50
C ALA A 623 -42.31 -53.79 -8.24
N PHE A 624 -42.11 -53.21 -7.06
CA PHE A 624 -41.85 -54.00 -5.86
C PHE A 624 -43.03 -54.82 -5.35
N PRO A 625 -44.28 -54.35 -5.36
CA PRO A 625 -45.40 -55.19 -4.92
C PRO A 625 -45.54 -56.48 -5.74
N GLY A 626 -45.39 -56.39 -7.07
CA GLY A 626 -45.42 -57.55 -7.96
C GLY A 626 -44.24 -58.50 -7.75
N ALA A 627 -43.03 -57.95 -7.55
CA ALA A 627 -41.85 -58.76 -7.25
C ALA A 627 -41.97 -59.50 -5.89
N LEU A 628 -42.47 -58.82 -4.86
CA LEU A 628 -42.70 -59.41 -3.54
C LEU A 628 -43.80 -60.48 -3.58
N ALA A 629 -44.89 -60.25 -4.31
CA ALA A 629 -45.94 -61.25 -4.51
C ALA A 629 -45.46 -62.49 -5.26
N ALA A 630 -44.44 -62.38 -6.12
CA ALA A 630 -43.86 -63.54 -6.82
C ALA A 630 -42.83 -64.33 -5.98
N LEU A 631 -42.31 -63.71 -4.92
CA LEU A 631 -41.33 -64.31 -4.00
C LEU A 631 -41.97 -64.84 -2.71
N SER A 632 -43.24 -64.53 -2.47
CA SER A 632 -44.06 -65.06 -1.36
C SER A 632 -44.94 -66.20 -1.86
#